data_AF-A0A2I0GT82-F1
#
_entry.id   AF-A0A2I0GT82-F1
#
_cell.length_a   1.000
_cell.length_b   1.000
_cell.length_c   1.000
_cell.angle_alpha   90.00
_cell.angle_beta   90.00
_cell.angle_gamma   90.00
#
_symmetry.space_group_name_H-M   'P 1'
#
loop_
_entity.id
_entity.type
_entity.pdbx_description
1 polymer ?
#
loop_
_entity_poly.entity_id
_entity_poly.type
_entity_poly.pdbx_seq_one_letter_code
_entity_poly.pdbx_strand_id
1 'polypeptide(L)'
;MEMENSMDEKKKKKMKILCLHGFRTSGSFFKKQIGRWDPSIFAAFDLDFPDGIFPAGGKSDIEGLFPPPYFEWFQFNKGFTEYTNLEECITYLCDYIMTNGPFDGLLGFSQ
;
A
#
# COMPACT_ATOMS: atom_id res chain seq x y z
N MET A 1 10.27 31.51 36.39
CA MET A 1 9.36 31.74 35.24
C MET A 1 10.02 31.07 34.05
N GLU A 2 10.12 29.75 34.18
CA GLU A 2 10.47 28.83 33.10
C GLU A 2 9.13 28.39 32.51
N MET A 3 9.11 28.00 31.24
CA MET A 3 7.94 27.63 30.42
C MET A 3 7.42 28.76 29.53
N GLU A 4 8.18 29.09 28.50
CA GLU A 4 7.63 29.35 27.16
C GLU A 4 8.80 29.33 26.16
N ASN A 5 8.61 28.64 25.04
CA ASN A 5 9.56 28.45 23.93
C ASN A 5 10.50 27.23 23.94
N SER A 6 9.99 26.06 24.34
CA SER A 6 10.45 24.78 23.74
C SER A 6 9.38 24.09 22.91
N MET A 7 8.33 24.81 22.46
CA MET A 7 7.23 24.26 21.65
C MET A 7 7.64 23.76 20.25
N ASP A 8 8.93 23.77 19.92
CA ASP A 8 9.52 23.07 18.77
C ASP A 8 10.25 21.79 19.21
N GLU A 9 9.65 20.98 20.09
CA GLU A 9 9.96 19.55 20.12
C GLU A 9 9.65 18.99 18.74
N LYS A 10 10.67 18.95 17.87
CA LYS A 10 10.74 18.26 16.57
C LYS A 10 9.49 17.42 16.35
N LYS A 11 8.49 17.91 15.58
CA LYS A 11 7.41 17.05 15.07
C LYS A 11 8.07 15.75 14.64
N LYS A 12 7.88 14.66 15.40
CA LYS A 12 8.54 13.38 15.12
C LYS A 12 8.22 13.09 13.66
N LYS A 13 9.25 13.06 12.81
CA LYS A 13 9.09 12.83 11.38
C LYS A 13 8.30 11.53 11.26
N LYS A 14 7.13 11.59 10.62
CA LYS A 14 6.34 10.39 10.37
C LYS A 14 7.14 9.47 9.46
N MET A 15 7.11 8.17 9.75
CA MET A 15 7.72 7.16 8.88
C MET A 15 6.83 6.98 7.65
N LYS A 16 7.41 7.11 6.46
CA LYS A 16 6.68 6.92 5.19
C LYS A 16 6.61 5.43 4.86
N ILE A 17 5.42 4.86 4.79
CA ILE A 17 5.21 3.44 4.53
C ILE A 17 4.49 3.25 3.20
N LEU A 18 5.07 2.43 2.32
CA LEU A 18 4.41 2.00 1.09
C LEU A 18 3.48 0.83 1.38
N CYS A 19 2.20 0.99 1.08
CA CYS A 19 1.14 0.05 1.41
C CYS A 19 0.66 -0.70 0.15
N LEU A 20 0.98 -1.98 0.05
CA LEU A 20 0.68 -2.84 -1.10
C LEU A 20 -0.60 -3.64 -0.86
N HIS A 21 -1.61 -3.41 -1.71
CA HIS A 21 -2.91 -4.09 -1.62
C HIS A 21 -2.80 -5.57 -2.02
N GLY A 22 -3.83 -6.37 -1.72
CA GLY A 22 -3.87 -7.79 -2.07
C GLY A 22 -4.53 -8.11 -3.40
N PHE A 23 -4.60 -9.41 -3.70
CA PHE A 23 -4.98 -9.93 -5.02
C PHE A 23 -6.37 -9.47 -5.41
N ARG A 24 -6.50 -8.86 -6.60
CA ARG A 24 -7.76 -8.33 -7.12
C ARG A 24 -8.44 -7.36 -6.16
N THR A 25 -7.65 -6.50 -5.52
CA THR A 25 -8.15 -5.37 -4.74
C THR A 25 -7.54 -4.07 -5.26
N SER A 26 -7.47 -3.03 -4.43
CA SER A 26 -6.88 -1.74 -4.80
C SER A 26 -6.25 -1.10 -3.57
N GLY A 27 -5.35 -0.14 -3.76
CA GLY A 27 -4.78 0.67 -2.69
C GLY A 27 -5.86 1.36 -1.87
N SER A 28 -6.92 1.84 -2.54
CA SER A 28 -8.08 2.44 -1.87
C SER A 28 -8.84 1.45 -0.98
N PHE A 29 -9.00 0.19 -1.42
CA PHE A 29 -9.56 -0.87 -0.59
C PHE A 29 -8.65 -1.18 0.59
N PHE A 30 -7.33 -1.30 0.39
CA PHE A 30 -6.40 -1.62 1.46
C PHE A 30 -6.38 -0.53 2.54
N LYS A 31 -6.42 0.74 2.14
CA LYS A 31 -6.61 1.89 3.05
C LYS A 31 -7.89 1.76 3.87
N LYS A 32 -9.00 1.35 3.25
CA LYS A 32 -10.27 1.10 3.94
C LYS A 32 -10.17 -0.10 4.89
N GLN A 33 -9.48 -1.16 4.49
CA GLN A 33 -9.31 -2.40 5.25
C GLN A 33 -8.54 -2.13 6.56
N ILE A 34 -7.39 -1.45 6.48
CA ILE A 34 -6.60 -1.14 7.69
C ILE A 34 -7.21 0.00 8.51
N GLY A 35 -8.10 0.82 7.94
CA GLY A 35 -8.83 1.84 8.67
C GLY A 35 -9.73 1.31 9.80
N ARG A 36 -9.85 -0.01 9.95
CA ARG A 36 -10.50 -0.68 11.10
C ARG A 36 -9.58 -0.81 12.32
N TRP A 37 -8.29 -0.58 12.15
CA TRP A 37 -7.31 -0.58 13.25
C TRP A 37 -7.45 0.70 14.09
N ASP A 38 -6.90 0.66 15.30
CA ASP A 38 -6.90 1.82 16.18
C ASP A 38 -6.17 3.01 15.52
N PRO A 39 -6.77 4.21 15.43
CA PRO A 39 -6.15 5.36 14.79
C PRO A 39 -4.78 5.76 15.37
N SER A 40 -4.51 5.43 16.64
CA SER A 40 -3.22 5.70 17.28
C SER A 40 -2.06 4.96 16.59
N ILE A 41 -2.33 3.80 15.96
CA ILE A 41 -1.33 3.07 15.17
C ILE A 41 -0.78 3.97 14.05
N PHE A 42 -1.65 4.78 13.42
CA PHE A 42 -1.28 5.63 12.28
C PHE A 42 -0.67 6.98 12.68
N ALA A 43 -0.62 7.31 13.97
CA ALA A 43 -0.13 8.61 14.44
C ALA A 43 1.32 8.87 14.02
N ALA A 44 2.15 7.81 13.96
CA ALA A 44 3.57 7.88 13.62
C ALA A 44 3.87 7.64 12.13
N PHE A 45 2.86 7.36 11.30
CA PHE A 45 3.07 6.97 9.90
C PHE A 45 2.45 7.97 8.91
N ASP A 46 3.09 8.05 7.75
CA ASP A 46 2.56 8.59 6.51
C ASP A 46 2.41 7.42 5.53
N LEU A 47 1.20 7.15 5.07
CA LEU A 47 0.86 5.91 4.36
C LEU A 47 0.50 6.20 2.91
N ASP A 48 1.20 5.53 1.99
CA ASP A 48 0.98 5.65 0.55
C ASP A 48 0.40 4.36 -0.02
N PHE A 49 -0.65 4.44 -0.83
CA PHE A 49 -1.43 3.28 -1.28
C PHE A 49 -1.57 3.26 -2.81
N PRO A 50 -0.50 2.94 -3.56
CA PRO A 50 -0.60 2.79 -5.00
C PRO A 50 -1.45 1.57 -5.38
N ASP A 51 -1.97 1.61 -6.60
CA ASP A 51 -2.58 0.46 -7.26
C ASP A 51 -1.52 -0.31 -8.07
N GLY A 52 -1.73 -1.62 -8.20
CA GLY A 52 -1.04 -2.44 -9.19
C GLY A 52 -1.34 -1.99 -10.61
N ILE A 53 -0.42 -2.25 -11.53
CA ILE A 53 -0.51 -1.76 -12.92
C ILE A 53 -1.32 -2.67 -13.85
N PHE A 54 -1.71 -3.87 -13.39
CA PHE A 54 -2.50 -4.79 -14.18
C PHE A 54 -3.94 -4.86 -13.67
N PRO A 55 -4.95 -4.65 -14.53
CA PRO A 55 -6.33 -4.91 -14.16
C PRO A 55 -6.53 -6.38 -13.73
N ALA A 56 -7.42 -6.60 -12.78
CA ALA A 56 -7.79 -7.94 -12.34
C ALA A 56 -8.26 -8.80 -13.52
N GLY A 57 -7.66 -9.98 -13.69
CA GLY A 57 -7.97 -10.92 -14.77
C GLY A 57 -9.26 -11.73 -14.54
N GLY A 58 -9.98 -11.45 -13.45
CA GLY A 58 -11.21 -12.13 -13.11
C GLY A 58 -11.90 -11.52 -11.90
N LYS A 59 -12.87 -12.25 -11.34
CA LYS A 59 -13.71 -11.79 -10.24
C LYS A 59 -12.89 -11.44 -9.00
N SER A 60 -13.24 -10.35 -8.34
CA SER A 60 -12.76 -10.02 -7.00
C SER A 60 -13.75 -10.48 -5.92
N ASP A 61 -13.21 -10.98 -4.80
CA ASP A 61 -14.02 -11.42 -3.65
C ASP A 61 -14.70 -10.25 -2.91
N ILE A 62 -14.29 -9.01 -3.21
CA ILE A 62 -14.82 -7.79 -2.56
C ILE A 62 -15.86 -7.05 -3.42
N GLU A 63 -16.27 -7.57 -4.59
CA GLU A 63 -17.23 -6.92 -5.50
C GLU A 63 -18.55 -6.50 -4.85
N GLY A 64 -19.06 -7.25 -3.87
CA GLY A 64 -20.28 -6.91 -3.14
C GLY A 64 -20.08 -5.95 -1.97
N LEU A 65 -18.84 -5.60 -1.64
CA LEU A 65 -18.46 -4.84 -0.44
C LEU A 65 -17.74 -3.54 -0.77
N PHE A 66 -17.03 -3.48 -1.89
CA PHE A 66 -16.21 -2.35 -2.29
C PHE A 66 -16.15 -2.25 -3.83
N PRO A 67 -16.35 -1.05 -4.40
CA PRO A 67 -16.45 -0.90 -5.86
C PRO A 67 -15.11 -1.10 -6.59
N PRO A 68 -15.14 -1.45 -7.89
CA PRO A 68 -13.95 -1.46 -8.76
C PRO A 68 -13.36 -0.04 -8.95
N PRO A 69 -12.14 0.09 -9.53
CA PRO A 69 -11.33 -0.94 -10.18
C PRO A 69 -10.59 -1.88 -9.21
N TYR A 70 -10.24 -3.06 -9.72
CA TYR A 70 -9.41 -4.06 -9.04
C TYR A 70 -8.16 -4.34 -9.86
N PHE A 71 -7.07 -4.60 -9.17
CA PHE A 71 -5.76 -4.77 -9.75
C PHE A 71 -5.06 -6.01 -9.22
N GLU A 72 -4.10 -6.48 -9.99
CA GLU A 72 -3.15 -7.50 -9.64
C GLU A 72 -1.75 -6.92 -9.82
N TRP A 73 -0.84 -7.23 -8.90
CA TRP A 73 0.56 -6.85 -9.07
C TRP A 73 1.23 -7.68 -10.16
N PHE A 74 0.89 -8.96 -10.26
CA PHE A 74 1.28 -9.87 -11.32
C PHE A 74 0.25 -11.00 -11.40
N GLN A 75 0.22 -11.73 -12.51
CA GLN A 75 -0.68 -12.86 -12.74
C GLN A 75 0.05 -14.18 -12.49
N PHE A 76 -0.72 -15.22 -12.14
CA PHE A 76 -0.22 -16.58 -12.02
C PHE A 76 -1.27 -17.59 -12.50
N ASN A 77 -0.84 -18.76 -12.95
CA ASN A 77 -1.74 -19.86 -13.27
C ASN A 77 -2.25 -20.55 -11.99
N LYS A 78 -3.38 -21.28 -12.05
CA LYS A 78 -3.97 -21.94 -10.88
C LYS A 78 -3.03 -22.92 -10.15
N GLY A 79 -2.01 -23.43 -10.85
CA GLY A 79 -1.00 -24.32 -10.29
C GLY A 79 0.18 -23.60 -9.62
N PHE A 80 0.25 -22.27 -9.68
CA PHE A 80 1.37 -21.45 -9.22
C PHE A 80 2.73 -21.87 -9.82
N THR A 81 2.70 -22.43 -11.03
CA THR A 81 3.90 -22.88 -11.76
C THR A 81 4.40 -21.85 -12.75
N GLU A 82 3.53 -20.93 -13.16
CA GLU A 82 3.84 -19.88 -14.13
C GLU A 82 3.37 -18.54 -13.59
N TYR A 83 4.25 -17.54 -13.72
CA TYR A 83 4.01 -16.16 -13.35
C TYR A 83 4.12 -15.30 -14.60
N THR A 84 3.20 -14.35 -14.77
CA THR A 84 3.19 -13.41 -15.88
C THR A 84 3.23 -11.99 -15.32
N ASN A 85 4.02 -11.13 -15.96
CA ASN A 85 4.20 -9.72 -15.59
C ASN A 85 4.90 -9.45 -14.25
N LEU A 86 5.58 -10.45 -13.67
CA LEU A 86 6.26 -10.29 -12.38
C LEU A 86 7.45 -9.33 -12.46
N GLU A 87 8.25 -9.41 -13.52
CA GLU A 87 9.42 -8.53 -13.69
C GLU A 87 8.98 -7.08 -13.88
N GLU A 88 7.96 -6.85 -14.71
CA GLU A 88 7.37 -5.54 -14.96
C GLU A 88 6.80 -4.92 -13.68
N CYS A 89 6.15 -5.73 -12.83
CA CYS A 89 5.69 -5.30 -11.52
C CYS A 89 6.84 -4.85 -10.62
N ILE A 90 7.92 -5.63 -10.57
CA ILE A 90 9.10 -5.32 -9.74
C ILE A 90 9.73 -4.01 -10.24
N THR A 91 9.92 -3.86 -11.55
CA THR A 91 10.43 -2.61 -12.14
C THR A 91 9.55 -1.42 -11.77
N TYR A 92 8.23 -1.54 -11.93
CA TYR A 92 7.29 -0.48 -11.55
C TYR A 92 7.41 -0.08 -10.08
N LEU A 93 7.46 -1.06 -9.16
CA LEU A 93 7.59 -0.77 -7.74
C LEU A 93 8.94 -0.14 -7.39
N CYS A 94 10.03 -0.60 -8.01
CA CYS A 94 11.35 0.00 -7.85
C CYS A 94 11.35 1.47 -8.31
N ASP A 95 10.81 1.76 -9.50
CA ASP A 95 10.71 3.13 -10.02
C ASP A 95 9.81 4.01 -9.14
N TYR A 96 8.71 3.45 -8.65
CA TYR A 96 7.81 4.13 -7.73
C TYR A 96 8.50 4.48 -6.42
N ILE A 97 9.25 3.55 -5.82
CA ILE A 97 10.03 3.76 -4.59
C ILE A 97 11.10 4.83 -4.80
N MET A 98 11.81 4.79 -5.93
CA MET A 98 12.85 5.77 -6.25
C MET A 98 12.29 7.18 -6.50
N THR A 99 11.10 7.27 -7.11
CA THR A 99 10.48 8.56 -7.47
C THR A 99 9.73 9.20 -6.30
N ASN A 100 9.03 8.39 -5.51
CA ASN A 100 8.14 8.87 -4.45
C ASN A 100 8.73 8.69 -3.04
N GLY A 101 9.90 8.06 -2.91
CA GLY A 101 10.58 7.84 -1.64
C GLY A 101 11.30 9.07 -1.07
N PRO A 102 12.17 8.88 -0.06
CA PRO A 102 12.48 7.59 0.56
C PRO A 102 11.29 7.05 1.35
N PHE A 103 11.03 5.74 1.22
CA PHE A 103 10.13 5.01 2.09
C PHE A 103 10.92 4.41 3.25
N ASP A 104 10.38 4.52 4.46
CA ASP A 104 10.97 3.98 5.69
C ASP A 104 10.55 2.52 5.94
N GLY A 105 9.52 2.03 5.24
CA GLY A 105 9.06 0.65 5.34
C GLY A 105 7.97 0.28 4.33
N LEU A 106 7.61 -1.00 4.34
CA LEU A 106 6.56 -1.58 3.51
C LEU A 106 5.50 -2.23 4.42
N LEU A 107 4.23 -2.14 4.01
CA LEU A 107 3.11 -2.87 4.59
C LEU A 107 2.35 -3.54 3.45
N GLY A 108 2.21 -4.86 3.47
CA GLY A 108 1.50 -5.60 2.42
C GLY A 108 0.47 -6.55 3.00
N PHE A 109 -0.58 -6.85 2.23
CA PHE A 109 -1.53 -7.92 2.55
C PHE A 109 -1.73 -8.81 1.34
N SER A 110 -1.40 -10.10 1.49
CA SER A 110 -1.47 -11.06 0.38
C SER A 110 -0.64 -10.58 -0.82
N GLN A 111 -1.13 -10.84 -2.04
CA GLN A 111 -0.44 -10.51 -3.28
C GLN A 111 -0.88 -9.17 -3.84
#